data_AF-A0AA38Z9U4-F1
#
_entry.id   AF-A0AA38Z9U4-F1
#
_cell.length_a   1.000
_cell.length_b   1.000
_cell.length_c   1.000
_cell.angle_alpha   90.00
_cell.angle_beta   90.00
_cell.angle_gamma   90.00
#
_symmetry.space_group_name_H-M   'P 1'
#
loop_
_entity.id
_entity.type
_entity.pdbx_description
1 polymer ?
#
loop_
_entity_poly.entity_id
_entity_poly.type
_entity_poly.pdbx_seq_one_letter_code
_entity_poly.pdbx_strand_id
1 'polypeptide(L)'
;MKHKRILSIPIFSVFILLGFVYYVTVFVFIEDWVGLQTSPGFLNALIFTFLAFLCLFSLFVCVSSDPGRVPPSYVPDVEESNVSDQETKRNGAQLRHCDKCCIYKPPRAHHCRVCRRCVLRMDHHCLWINNCVGHWNYKAFVMLVLYATIGSIHSTVILVTCALQRDWDFSGRVPVKIFYFTFGAMMVALSLTLGTFLGWHIYLLTHNMTTIEYYEGIRAAWLAKKSGQSYRHPFNVGVYKNITLVLGPNMLKWLCPSSVGHLKDGISFPVSRDNS
;
A
#
# COMPACT_ATOMS: atom_id res chain seq x y z
N MET A 1 19.91 -12.35 7.30
CA MET A 1 18.98 -12.10 6.16
C MET A 1 18.06 -10.88 6.36
N LYS A 2 17.48 -10.64 7.55
CA LYS A 2 16.67 -9.42 7.82
C LYS A 2 17.47 -8.11 7.66
N HIS A 3 18.71 -8.06 8.15
CA HIS A 3 19.56 -6.87 8.08
C HIS A 3 19.89 -6.39 6.65
N LYS A 4 20.07 -7.33 5.70
CA LYS A 4 20.34 -7.04 4.28
C LYS A 4 19.13 -6.45 3.54
N ARG A 5 17.90 -6.61 4.07
CA ARG A 5 16.70 -6.01 3.46
C ARG A 5 16.59 -4.52 3.78
N ILE A 6 16.90 -4.15 5.03
CA ILE A 6 16.75 -2.79 5.57
C ILE A 6 17.78 -1.83 4.94
N LEU A 7 19.01 -2.28 4.73
CA LEU A 7 20.11 -1.48 4.14
C LEU A 7 20.17 -1.66 2.62
N SER A 8 19.05 -1.47 1.92
CA SER A 8 19.00 -1.54 0.46
C SER A 8 18.98 -0.15 -0.16
N ILE A 9 19.52 -0.02 -1.38
CA ILE A 9 19.54 1.25 -2.13
C ILE A 9 18.14 1.87 -2.21
N PRO A 10 17.07 1.13 -2.58
CA PRO A 10 15.73 1.72 -2.65
C PRO A 10 15.23 2.30 -1.33
N ILE A 11 15.46 1.60 -0.21
CA ILE A 11 15.05 2.08 1.11
C ILE A 11 15.84 3.34 1.47
N PHE A 12 17.16 3.35 1.22
CA PHE A 12 17.99 4.52 1.45
C PHE A 12 17.54 5.72 0.61
N SER A 13 17.16 5.51 -0.65
CA SER A 13 16.57 6.55 -1.50
C SER A 13 15.27 7.10 -0.93
N VAL A 14 14.40 6.26 -0.34
CA VAL A 14 13.18 6.72 0.35
C VAL A 14 13.53 7.58 1.56
N PHE A 15 14.50 7.18 2.38
CA PHE A 15 14.94 7.98 3.53
C PHE A 15 15.53 9.33 3.10
N ILE A 16 16.34 9.37 2.05
CA ILE A 16 16.87 10.62 1.50
C ILE A 16 15.73 11.52 1.01
N LEU A 17 14.78 10.97 0.24
CA LEU A 17 13.65 11.75 -0.27
C LEU A 17 12.80 12.31 0.88
N LEU A 18 12.47 11.49 1.87
CA LEU A 18 11.71 11.93 3.05
C LEU A 18 12.47 13.00 3.84
N GLY A 19 13.78 12.83 4.05
CA GLY A 19 14.61 13.81 4.75
C GLY A 19 14.75 15.13 3.97
N PHE A 20 14.90 15.06 2.65
CA PHE A 20 14.97 16.22 1.78
C PHE A 20 13.66 17.02 1.79
N VAL A 21 12.53 16.34 1.58
CA VAL A 21 11.20 16.99 1.66
C VAL A 21 10.99 17.54 3.07
N TYR A 22 11.32 16.79 4.12
CA TYR A 22 11.21 17.26 5.50
C TYR A 22 11.96 18.57 5.74
N TYR A 23 13.24 18.58 5.36
CA TYR A 23 14.11 19.74 5.56
C TYR A 23 13.58 20.96 4.81
N VAL A 24 13.25 20.80 3.53
CA VAL A 24 12.77 21.90 2.69
C VAL A 24 11.42 22.44 3.18
N THR A 25 10.48 21.58 3.54
CA THR A 25 9.17 22.05 4.04
C THR A 25 9.33 22.82 5.35
N VAL A 26 10.08 22.29 6.33
CA VAL A 26 10.17 22.89 7.67
C VAL A 26 11.11 24.09 7.72
N PHE A 27 12.34 23.92 7.27
CA PHE A 27 13.40 24.91 7.47
C PHE A 27 13.54 25.91 6.32
N VAL A 28 12.87 25.66 5.19
CA VAL A 28 12.83 26.62 4.08
C VAL A 28 11.44 27.23 3.98
N PHE A 29 10.40 26.44 3.65
CA PHE A 29 9.10 27.06 3.33
C PHE A 29 8.29 27.52 4.54
N ILE A 30 8.24 26.77 5.65
CA ILE A 30 7.53 27.23 6.85
C ILE A 30 8.24 28.44 7.46
N GLU A 31 9.57 28.39 7.55
CA GLU A 31 10.39 29.50 8.02
C GLU A 31 10.20 30.75 7.14
N ASP A 32 10.33 30.63 5.81
CA ASP A 32 10.13 31.76 4.89
C ASP A 32 8.69 32.29 4.89
N TRP A 33 7.69 31.44 5.11
CA TRP A 33 6.29 31.82 5.02
C TRP A 33 5.77 32.53 6.27
N VAL A 34 5.91 31.90 7.43
CA VAL A 34 5.33 32.37 8.70
C VAL A 34 6.34 32.44 9.84
N GLY A 35 7.56 31.92 9.65
CA GLY A 35 8.60 31.85 10.68
C GLY A 35 8.32 30.80 11.75
N LEU A 36 9.31 29.98 12.10
CA LEU A 36 9.17 28.88 13.06
C LEU A 36 8.95 29.36 14.51
N GLN A 37 9.32 30.60 14.81
CA GLN A 37 9.09 31.21 16.14
C GLN A 37 7.65 31.71 16.33
N THR A 38 6.84 31.75 15.27
CA THR A 38 5.43 32.14 15.38
C THR A 38 4.56 30.93 15.70
N SER A 39 3.42 31.15 16.38
CA SER A 39 2.47 30.07 16.70
C SER A 39 2.00 29.30 15.45
N PRO A 40 1.67 29.95 14.30
CA PRO A 40 1.32 29.24 13.08
C PRO A 40 2.47 28.42 12.49
N GLY A 41 3.71 28.97 12.47
CA GLY A 41 4.87 28.25 11.94
C GLY A 41 5.21 27.02 12.78
N PHE A 42 5.25 27.18 14.10
CA PHE A 42 5.48 26.08 15.04
C PHE A 42 4.41 24.99 14.92
N LEU A 43 3.13 25.36 14.82
CA LEU A 43 2.04 24.39 14.65
C LEU A 43 2.16 23.60 13.35
N ASN A 44 2.45 24.25 12.21
CA ASN A 44 2.66 23.56 10.94
C ASN A 44 3.88 22.62 11.01
N ALA A 45 4.97 23.05 11.63
CA ALA A 45 6.16 22.22 11.82
C ALA A 45 5.87 20.99 12.70
N LEU A 46 5.09 21.14 13.77
CA LEU A 46 4.64 20.03 14.61
C LEU A 46 3.76 19.03 13.85
N ILE A 47 2.74 19.53 13.13
CA ILE A 47 1.85 18.68 12.32
C ILE A 47 2.65 17.89 11.29
N PHE A 48 3.53 18.57 10.57
CA PHE A 48 4.33 17.94 9.53
C PHE A 48 5.35 16.95 10.10
N THR A 49 5.97 17.26 11.23
CA THR A 49 6.86 16.34 11.95
C THR A 49 6.12 15.10 12.44
N PHE A 50 4.90 15.25 12.94
CA PHE A 50 4.06 14.13 13.34
C PHE A 50 3.68 13.25 12.14
N LEU A 51 3.30 13.84 11.00
CA LEU A 51 3.04 13.10 9.75
C LEU A 51 4.28 12.36 9.25
N ALA A 52 5.45 13.01 9.28
CA ALA A 52 6.72 12.38 8.91
C ALA A 52 7.05 11.20 9.83
N PHE A 53 6.84 11.34 11.14
CA PHE A 53 7.00 10.24 12.10
C PHE A 53 6.05 9.07 11.78
N LEU A 54 4.77 9.31 11.53
CA LEU A 54 3.80 8.25 11.18
C LEU A 54 4.15 7.55 9.86
N CYS A 55 4.64 8.31 8.88
CA CYS A 55 5.13 7.77 7.61
C CYS A 55 6.35 6.86 7.83
N LEU A 56 7.35 7.33 8.59
CA LEU A 56 8.56 6.56 8.94
C LEU A 56 8.23 5.31 9.77
N PHE A 57 7.32 5.43 10.74
CA PHE A 57 6.86 4.28 11.52
C PHE A 57 6.15 3.24 10.65
N SER A 58 5.28 3.69 9.73
CA SER A 58 4.61 2.79 8.79
C SER A 58 5.61 2.12 7.82
N LEU A 59 6.61 2.86 7.35
CA LEU A 59 7.72 2.33 6.54
C LEU A 59 8.48 1.25 7.30
N PHE A 60 8.85 1.52 8.55
CA PHE A 60 9.54 0.56 9.42
C PHE A 60 8.74 -0.73 9.60
N VAL A 61 7.42 -0.63 9.85
CA VAL A 61 6.54 -1.80 9.96
C VAL A 61 6.51 -2.56 8.63
N CYS A 62 6.39 -1.88 7.49
CA CYS A 62 6.36 -2.54 6.17
C CYS A 62 7.65 -3.31 5.84
N VAL A 63 8.80 -2.70 6.12
CA VAL A 63 10.12 -3.27 5.85
C VAL A 63 10.42 -4.44 6.78
N SER A 64 10.03 -4.33 8.06
CA SER A 64 10.37 -5.29 9.10
C SER A 64 9.42 -6.49 9.20
N SER A 65 8.17 -6.31 8.76
CA SER A 65 7.14 -7.37 8.82
C SER A 65 7.38 -8.46 7.78
N ASP A 66 7.15 -9.72 8.15
CA ASP A 66 7.00 -10.79 7.17
C ASP A 66 5.63 -10.61 6.48
N PRO A 67 5.54 -10.47 5.14
CA PRO A 67 4.26 -10.32 4.45
C PRO A 67 3.35 -11.55 4.52
N GLY A 68 3.87 -12.70 4.95
CA GLY A 68 3.16 -13.97 5.04
C GLY A 68 3.85 -15.04 4.23
N ARG A 69 4.11 -16.18 4.88
CA ARG A 69 4.68 -17.38 4.27
C ARG A 69 3.63 -18.48 4.30
N VAL A 70 3.49 -19.18 3.18
CA VAL A 70 2.66 -20.40 3.13
C VAL A 70 3.25 -21.46 4.06
N PRO A 71 2.47 -22.03 5.00
CA PRO A 71 2.93 -23.13 5.84
C PRO A 71 3.33 -24.34 5.00
N PRO A 72 4.48 -25.00 5.25
CA PRO A 72 4.87 -26.22 4.53
C PRO A 72 3.87 -27.38 4.71
N SER A 73 3.16 -27.39 5.83
CA SER A 73 2.11 -28.36 6.17
C SER A 73 0.76 -28.06 5.50
N TYR A 74 0.66 -27.01 4.69
CA TYR A 74 -0.60 -26.70 4.00
C TYR A 74 -0.90 -27.80 2.98
N VAL A 75 -1.99 -28.51 3.23
CA VAL A 75 -2.59 -29.48 2.32
C VAL A 75 -3.98 -28.96 1.96
N PRO A 76 -4.36 -28.91 0.68
CA PRO A 76 -5.71 -28.53 0.29
C PRO A 76 -6.72 -29.58 0.75
N ASP A 77 -7.88 -29.13 1.24
CA ASP A 77 -8.96 -30.04 1.65
C ASP A 77 -9.52 -30.77 0.42
N VAL A 78 -9.33 -32.09 0.38
CA VAL A 78 -9.67 -32.95 -0.77
C VAL A 78 -11.16 -33.31 -0.80
N GLU A 79 -11.91 -33.12 0.28
CA GLU A 79 -13.33 -33.53 0.38
C GLU A 79 -14.27 -32.70 -0.52
N GLU A 80 -13.88 -31.50 -0.96
CA GLU A 80 -14.62 -30.74 -1.99
C GLU A 80 -14.28 -31.19 -3.43
N SER A 81 -13.34 -32.13 -3.62
CA SER A 81 -12.77 -32.49 -4.93
C SER A 81 -13.20 -33.86 -5.48
N ASN A 82 -14.14 -34.55 -4.82
CA ASN A 82 -14.69 -35.84 -5.29
C ASN A 82 -15.69 -35.73 -6.46
N VAL A 83 -15.68 -34.62 -7.20
CA VAL A 83 -16.39 -34.55 -8.47
C VAL A 83 -15.38 -34.68 -9.59
N SER A 84 -15.52 -35.79 -10.33
CA SER A 84 -14.72 -36.24 -11.47
C SER A 84 -13.90 -35.16 -12.18
N ASP A 85 -12.69 -35.50 -12.65
CA ASP A 85 -11.72 -34.64 -13.34
C ASP A 85 -12.27 -33.72 -14.46
N GLN A 86 -13.51 -33.91 -14.91
CA GLN A 86 -14.23 -33.04 -15.84
C GLN A 86 -14.96 -31.85 -15.16
N GLU A 87 -15.41 -31.96 -13.91
CA GLU A 87 -16.08 -30.88 -13.19
C GLU A 87 -15.14 -29.93 -12.44
N THR A 88 -13.96 -30.39 -12.01
CA THR A 88 -12.91 -29.52 -11.47
C THR A 88 -12.41 -28.50 -12.53
N LYS A 89 -12.54 -28.86 -13.82
CA LYS A 89 -12.32 -27.93 -14.96
C LYS A 89 -13.48 -26.94 -15.17
N ARG A 90 -14.69 -27.24 -14.72
CA ARG A 90 -15.88 -26.38 -14.84
C ARG A 90 -16.08 -25.46 -13.62
N ASN A 91 -15.65 -25.86 -12.41
CA ASN A 91 -15.89 -25.15 -11.15
C ASN A 91 -14.62 -24.64 -10.43
N GLY A 92 -13.54 -24.34 -11.16
CA GLY A 92 -12.51 -23.37 -10.75
C GLY A 92 -11.59 -23.70 -9.56
N ALA A 93 -11.83 -24.75 -8.79
CA ALA A 93 -10.94 -25.20 -7.71
C ALA A 93 -9.81 -26.10 -8.25
N GLN A 94 -9.05 -25.62 -9.24
CA GLN A 94 -7.81 -26.30 -9.60
C GLN A 94 -6.85 -26.21 -8.42
N LEU A 95 -6.39 -27.35 -7.91
CA LEU A 95 -5.35 -27.42 -6.89
C LEU A 95 -4.12 -26.65 -7.36
N ARG A 96 -3.89 -25.45 -6.80
CA ARG A 96 -2.84 -24.55 -7.29
C ARG A 96 -1.51 -24.94 -6.67
N HIS A 97 -0.65 -25.61 -7.44
CA HIS A 97 0.70 -25.96 -7.00
C HIS A 97 1.74 -24.88 -7.35
N CYS A 98 2.84 -24.83 -6.59
CA CYS A 98 4.01 -24.02 -6.89
C CYS A 98 5.24 -24.90 -7.16
N ASP A 99 5.58 -25.12 -8.42
CA ASP A 99 6.71 -26.00 -8.78
C ASP A 99 8.06 -25.51 -8.23
N LYS A 100 8.24 -24.18 -8.14
CA LYS A 100 9.48 -23.58 -7.60
C LYS A 100 9.64 -23.75 -6.09
N CYS A 101 8.54 -23.95 -5.37
CA CYS A 101 8.56 -24.07 -3.92
C CYS A 101 8.18 -25.48 -3.45
N CYS A 102 7.74 -26.34 -4.36
CA CYS A 102 7.22 -27.69 -4.09
C CYS A 102 6.16 -27.70 -2.98
N ILE A 103 5.21 -26.76 -3.04
CA ILE A 103 4.10 -26.63 -2.09
C ILE A 103 2.79 -26.29 -2.81
N TYR A 104 1.67 -26.71 -2.21
CA TYR A 104 0.36 -26.20 -2.58
C TYR A 104 0.19 -24.74 -2.16
N LYS A 105 -0.53 -23.95 -2.95
CA LYS A 105 -0.83 -22.55 -2.70
C LYS A 105 -2.23 -22.44 -2.11
N PRO A 106 -2.39 -21.90 -0.90
CA PRO A 106 -3.68 -21.47 -0.40
C PRO A 106 -4.37 -20.50 -1.36
N PRO A 107 -5.69 -20.28 -1.21
CA PRO A 107 -6.39 -19.17 -1.83
C PRO A 107 -5.59 -17.86 -1.70
N ARG A 108 -5.60 -17.04 -2.76
CA ARG A 108 -4.94 -15.73 -2.80
C ARG A 108 -3.39 -15.72 -2.66
N ALA A 109 -2.73 -16.88 -2.53
CA ALA A 109 -1.28 -16.95 -2.42
C ALA A 109 -0.58 -17.02 -3.79
N HIS A 110 0.52 -16.27 -3.97
CA HIS A 110 1.28 -16.24 -5.22
C HIS A 110 2.80 -16.32 -4.96
N HIS A 111 3.54 -16.86 -5.93
CA HIS A 111 5.00 -16.96 -5.86
C HIS A 111 5.66 -15.64 -6.27
N CYS A 112 6.37 -14.99 -5.35
CA CYS A 112 7.18 -13.83 -5.67
C CYS A 112 8.57 -14.28 -6.12
N ARG A 113 8.95 -13.96 -7.37
CA ARG A 113 10.27 -14.29 -7.93
C ARG A 113 11.41 -13.57 -7.20
N VAL A 114 11.18 -12.34 -6.73
CA VAL A 114 12.19 -11.54 -6.02
C VAL A 114 12.41 -12.09 -4.61
N CYS A 115 11.32 -12.36 -3.86
CA CYS A 115 11.42 -12.97 -2.53
C CYS A 115 11.73 -14.48 -2.56
N ARG A 116 11.65 -15.13 -3.73
CA ARG A 116 11.86 -16.57 -3.97
C ARG A 116 11.03 -17.47 -3.05
N ARG A 117 9.77 -17.10 -2.82
CA ARG A 117 8.81 -17.86 -2.00
C ARG A 117 7.37 -17.52 -2.35
N CYS A 118 6.44 -18.40 -2.01
CA CYS A 118 5.01 -18.07 -1.99
C CYS A 118 4.69 -17.13 -0.83
N VAL A 119 3.88 -16.11 -1.13
CA VAL A 119 3.41 -15.09 -0.19
C VAL A 119 1.90 -15.20 -0.05
N LEU A 120 1.40 -15.22 1.19
CA LEU A 120 -0.03 -15.26 1.50
C LEU A 120 -0.70 -13.95 1.11
N ARG A 121 -1.89 -14.01 0.50
CA ARG A 121 -2.65 -12.86 -0.01
C ARG A 121 -1.72 -11.82 -0.68
N MET A 122 -0.91 -12.29 -1.63
CA MET A 122 0.13 -11.46 -2.24
C MET A 122 -0.53 -10.35 -3.06
N ASP A 123 -0.13 -9.11 -2.82
CA ASP A 123 -0.53 -7.97 -3.64
C ASP A 123 0.53 -7.68 -4.71
N HIS A 124 1.73 -7.31 -4.28
CA HIS A 124 2.86 -7.09 -5.18
C HIS A 124 4.19 -7.19 -4.44
N HIS A 125 5.29 -7.16 -5.19
CA HIS A 125 6.60 -6.90 -4.62
C HIS A 125 6.90 -5.41 -4.77
N CYS A 126 7.06 -4.70 -3.65
CA CYS A 126 7.29 -3.27 -3.64
C CYS A 126 8.79 -3.00 -3.49
N LEU A 127 9.38 -2.36 -4.50
CA LEU A 127 10.81 -2.03 -4.51
C LEU A 127 11.15 -1.03 -3.40
N TRP A 128 10.27 -0.04 -3.14
CA TRP A 128 10.51 1.05 -2.20
C TRP A 128 10.62 0.60 -0.74
N ILE A 129 9.98 -0.49 -0.37
CA ILE A 129 10.12 -1.12 0.97
C ILE A 129 11.01 -2.37 0.92
N ASN A 130 11.56 -2.72 -0.24
CA ASN A 130 12.32 -3.94 -0.50
C ASN A 130 11.69 -5.21 0.11
N ASN A 131 10.38 -5.33 -0.01
CA ASN A 131 9.59 -6.39 0.59
C ASN A 131 8.33 -6.64 -0.24
N CYS A 132 7.76 -7.84 -0.10
CA CYS A 132 6.41 -8.06 -0.60
C CYS A 132 5.40 -7.35 0.26
N VAL A 133 4.31 -6.92 -0.37
CA VAL A 133 3.07 -6.54 0.30
C VAL A 133 2.14 -7.75 0.23
N GLY A 134 1.74 -8.26 1.38
CA GLY A 134 0.95 -9.48 1.51
C GLY A 134 0.03 -9.42 2.74
N HIS A 135 -0.47 -10.58 3.16
CA HIS A 135 -1.47 -10.71 4.22
C HIS A 135 -1.15 -9.90 5.49
N TRP A 136 0.07 -10.04 6.03
CA TRP A 136 0.42 -9.52 7.36
C TRP A 136 0.93 -8.09 7.38
N ASN A 137 1.21 -7.48 6.23
CA ASN A 137 1.72 -6.09 6.15
C ASN A 137 0.92 -5.19 5.20
N TYR A 138 -0.15 -5.68 4.56
CA TYR A 138 -0.99 -4.86 3.67
C TYR A 138 -1.58 -3.64 4.39
N LYS A 139 -2.02 -3.77 5.64
CA LYS A 139 -2.53 -2.64 6.45
C LYS A 139 -1.46 -1.56 6.63
N ALA A 140 -0.26 -1.94 7.07
CA ALA A 140 0.86 -1.02 7.25
C ALA A 140 1.22 -0.31 5.93
N PHE A 141 1.15 -1.02 4.81
CA PHE A 141 1.40 -0.47 3.49
C PHE A 141 0.37 0.60 3.10
N VAL A 142 -0.92 0.34 3.31
CA VAL A 142 -1.98 1.35 3.07
C VAL A 142 -1.77 2.58 3.94
N MET A 143 -1.39 2.41 5.21
CA MET A 143 -1.08 3.54 6.11
C MET A 143 0.16 4.32 5.67
N LEU A 144 1.21 3.64 5.21
CA LEU A 144 2.40 4.28 4.64
C LEU A 144 2.01 5.20 3.46
N VAL A 145 1.24 4.68 2.51
CA VAL A 145 0.81 5.46 1.33
C VAL A 145 -0.12 6.60 1.75
N LEU A 146 -1.02 6.39 2.72
CA LEU A 146 -1.89 7.43 3.25
C LEU A 146 -1.09 8.59 3.86
N TYR A 147 -0.18 8.31 4.79
CA TYR A 147 0.61 9.35 5.45
C TYR A 147 1.58 10.04 4.49
N ALA A 148 2.17 9.32 3.54
CA ALA A 148 2.99 9.91 2.49
C ALA A 148 2.18 10.86 1.60
N THR A 149 0.94 10.50 1.25
CA THR A 149 0.02 11.35 0.45
C THR A 149 -0.38 12.61 1.22
N ILE A 150 -0.77 12.47 2.49
CA ILE A 150 -1.15 13.64 3.31
C ILE A 150 0.07 14.55 3.50
N GLY A 151 1.24 13.99 3.78
CA GLY A 151 2.49 14.74 3.90
C GLY A 151 2.86 15.47 2.61
N SER A 152 2.78 14.80 1.45
CA SER A 152 3.11 15.44 0.17
C SER A 152 2.15 16.59 -0.15
N ILE A 153 0.84 16.41 0.08
CA ILE A 153 -0.18 17.46 -0.11
C ILE A 153 0.08 18.63 0.85
N HIS A 154 0.34 18.36 2.13
CA HIS A 154 0.65 19.40 3.11
C HIS A 154 1.85 20.24 2.66
N SER A 155 2.95 19.59 2.27
CA SER A 155 4.11 20.31 1.75
C SER A 155 3.82 21.05 0.43
N THR A 156 2.96 20.53 -0.45
CA THR A 156 2.52 21.25 -1.65
C THR A 156 1.75 22.53 -1.28
N VAL A 157 0.83 22.45 -0.31
CA VAL A 157 0.05 23.61 0.15
C VAL A 157 0.95 24.68 0.78
N ILE A 158 1.87 24.29 1.65
CA ILE A 158 2.86 25.22 2.24
C ILE A 158 3.70 25.90 1.16
N LEU A 159 4.21 25.13 0.19
CA LEU A 159 4.98 25.68 -0.93
C LEU A 159 4.17 26.68 -1.75
N VAL A 160 2.95 26.32 -2.15
CA VAL A 160 2.10 27.18 -2.98
C VAL A 160 1.78 28.47 -2.24
N THR A 161 1.48 28.39 -0.95
CA THR A 161 1.15 29.57 -0.15
C THR A 161 2.38 30.48 0.02
N CYS A 162 3.55 29.91 0.30
CA CYS A 162 4.82 30.62 0.35
C CYS A 162 5.14 31.29 -1.00
N ALA A 163 4.93 30.58 -2.11
CA ALA A 163 5.19 31.10 -3.46
C ALA A 163 4.25 32.26 -3.84
N LEU A 164 2.97 32.21 -3.44
CA LEU A 164 1.99 33.26 -3.73
C LEU A 164 2.25 34.56 -2.95
N GLN A 165 2.87 34.47 -1.78
CA GLN A 165 3.17 35.64 -0.95
C GLN A 165 4.55 36.25 -1.23
N ARG A 166 5.39 35.57 -2.02
CA ARG A 166 6.74 36.02 -2.32
C ARG A 166 6.71 37.07 -3.43
N ASP A 167 7.46 38.15 -3.25
CA ASP A 167 7.73 39.10 -4.33
C ASP A 167 8.75 38.50 -5.32
N TRP A 168 8.31 38.37 -6.57
CA TRP A 168 9.06 37.76 -7.67
C TRP A 168 9.76 38.78 -8.59
N ASP A 169 9.51 40.09 -8.41
CA ASP A 169 9.99 41.14 -9.33
C ASP A 169 11.45 41.55 -9.08
N PHE A 170 12.10 41.01 -8.05
CA PHE A 170 13.51 41.27 -7.77
C PHE A 170 14.45 40.46 -8.68
N SER A 171 15.18 41.16 -9.55
CA SER A 171 16.03 40.66 -10.64
C SER A 171 17.22 39.76 -10.21
N GLY A 172 17.55 39.68 -8.92
CA GLY A 172 18.67 38.89 -8.38
C GLY A 172 18.36 37.44 -7.96
N ARG A 173 17.16 36.89 -8.22
CA ARG A 173 16.68 35.62 -7.62
C ARG A 173 16.47 34.45 -8.59
N VAL A 174 17.15 34.41 -9.74
CA VAL A 174 17.00 33.31 -10.73
C VAL A 174 17.18 31.91 -10.10
N PRO A 175 18.18 31.64 -9.23
CA PRO A 175 18.33 30.33 -8.60
C PRO A 175 17.15 29.95 -7.69
N VAL A 176 16.56 30.92 -6.99
CA VAL A 176 15.40 30.70 -6.12
C VAL A 176 14.16 30.40 -6.94
N LYS A 177 13.94 31.12 -8.05
CA LYS A 177 12.85 30.85 -8.99
C LYS A 177 12.93 29.42 -9.54
N ILE A 178 14.12 29.00 -9.98
CA ILE A 178 14.38 27.64 -10.45
C ILE A 178 14.08 26.61 -9.35
N PHE A 179 14.57 26.85 -8.12
CA PHE A 179 14.32 25.95 -6.99
C PHE A 179 12.82 25.77 -6.69
N TYR A 180 12.06 26.86 -6.54
CA TYR A 180 10.62 26.80 -6.29
C TYR A 180 9.87 26.08 -7.41
N PHE A 181 10.21 26.35 -8.67
CA PHE A 181 9.57 25.68 -9.81
C PHE A 181 9.88 24.18 -9.83
N THR A 182 11.15 23.80 -9.71
CA THR A 182 11.59 22.39 -9.76
C THR A 182 11.05 21.59 -8.58
N PHE A 183 11.16 22.11 -7.35
CA PHE A 183 10.62 21.45 -6.15
C PHE A 183 9.09 21.44 -6.18
N GLY A 184 8.44 22.52 -6.62
CA GLY A 184 6.99 22.59 -6.81
C GLY A 184 6.49 21.53 -7.79
N ALA A 185 7.12 21.41 -8.97
CA ALA A 185 6.81 20.38 -9.95
C ALA A 185 6.99 18.96 -9.39
N MET A 186 8.10 18.72 -8.67
CA MET A 186 8.36 17.44 -8.00
C MET A 186 7.26 17.11 -6.98
N MET A 187 6.85 18.07 -6.13
CA MET A 187 5.85 17.84 -5.09
C MET A 187 4.44 17.65 -5.65
N VAL A 188 4.07 18.38 -6.70
CA VAL A 188 2.80 18.16 -7.40
C VAL A 188 2.77 16.77 -8.03
N ALA A 189 3.84 16.38 -8.73
CA ALA A 189 3.96 15.04 -9.30
C ALA A 189 3.91 13.95 -8.23
N LEU A 190 4.60 14.15 -7.10
CA LEU A 190 4.59 13.22 -5.97
C LEU A 190 3.18 13.09 -5.36
N SER A 191 2.50 14.21 -5.13
CA SER A 191 1.13 14.23 -4.59
C SER A 191 0.12 13.56 -5.51
N LEU A 192 0.20 13.80 -6.82
CA LEU A 192 -0.66 13.13 -7.80
C LEU A 192 -0.38 11.62 -7.87
N THR A 193 0.89 11.23 -7.88
CA THR A 193 1.30 9.82 -7.94
C THR A 193 0.86 9.07 -6.69
N LEU A 194 1.14 9.61 -5.49
CA LEU A 194 0.75 8.98 -4.24
C LEU A 194 -0.77 9.00 -4.04
N GLY A 195 -1.45 10.09 -4.42
CA GLY A 195 -2.90 10.20 -4.33
C GLY A 195 -3.63 9.20 -5.23
N THR A 196 -3.19 9.05 -6.48
CA THR A 196 -3.75 8.04 -7.40
C THR A 196 -3.46 6.62 -6.90
N PHE A 197 -2.26 6.36 -6.39
CA PHE A 197 -1.90 5.08 -5.81
C PHE A 197 -2.68 4.76 -4.53
N LEU A 198 -2.95 5.75 -3.68
CA LEU A 198 -3.83 5.62 -2.52
C LEU A 198 -5.26 5.29 -2.95
N GLY A 199 -5.80 6.03 -3.92
CA GLY A 199 -7.13 5.80 -4.47
C GLY A 199 -7.28 4.37 -5.01
N TRP A 200 -6.25 3.87 -5.71
CA TRP A 200 -6.17 2.49 -6.17
C TRP A 200 -6.28 1.49 -5.01
N HIS A 201 -5.50 1.68 -3.94
CA HIS A 201 -5.55 0.76 -2.79
C HIS A 201 -6.83 0.87 -1.97
N ILE A 202 -7.48 2.05 -1.93
CA ILE A 202 -8.82 2.21 -1.35
C ILE A 202 -9.85 1.41 -2.18
N TYR A 203 -9.76 1.47 -3.51
CA TYR A 203 -10.62 0.66 -4.38
C TYR A 203 -10.43 -0.85 -4.13
N LEU A 204 -9.18 -1.32 -4.08
CA LEU A 204 -8.87 -2.73 -3.76
C LEU A 204 -9.37 -3.14 -2.37
N LEU A 205 -9.20 -2.27 -1.38
CA LEU A 205 -9.64 -2.48 0.01
C LEU A 205 -11.17 -2.63 0.08
N THR A 206 -11.91 -1.73 -0.56
CA THR A 206 -13.38 -1.73 -0.56
C THR A 206 -13.98 -2.92 -1.30
N HIS A 207 -13.24 -3.55 -2.21
CA HIS A 207 -13.67 -4.73 -2.97
C HIS A 207 -13.02 -6.04 -2.47
N ASN A 208 -12.20 -5.97 -1.40
CA ASN A 208 -11.39 -7.08 -0.85
C ASN A 208 -10.60 -7.86 -1.92
N MET A 209 -9.93 -7.12 -2.80
CA MET A 209 -9.11 -7.67 -3.87
C MET A 209 -7.64 -7.32 -3.61
N THR A 210 -6.74 -8.12 -4.13
CA THR A 210 -5.35 -7.70 -4.38
C THR A 210 -5.20 -7.18 -5.80
N THR A 211 -4.10 -6.50 -6.09
CA THR A 211 -3.75 -6.06 -7.45
C THR A 211 -3.72 -7.25 -8.42
N ILE A 212 -3.21 -8.42 -7.99
CA ILE A 212 -3.20 -9.64 -8.81
C ILE A 212 -4.64 -10.11 -9.09
N GLU A 213 -5.48 -10.17 -8.06
CA GLU A 213 -6.88 -10.60 -8.16
C GLU A 213 -7.71 -9.65 -9.03
N TYR A 214 -7.38 -8.36 -9.08
CA TYR A 214 -8.01 -7.42 -9.99
C TYR A 214 -7.78 -7.82 -11.46
N TYR A 215 -6.52 -8.08 -11.84
CA TYR A 215 -6.20 -8.48 -13.22
C TYR A 215 -6.74 -9.87 -13.58
N GLU A 216 -6.68 -10.82 -12.65
CA GLU A 216 -7.35 -12.13 -12.80
C GLU A 216 -8.86 -11.95 -12.96
N GLY A 217 -9.45 -11.02 -12.22
CA GLY A 217 -10.86 -10.66 -12.26
C GLY A 217 -11.30 -10.00 -13.56
N ILE A 218 -10.47 -9.15 -14.18
CA ILE A 218 -10.76 -8.59 -15.52
C ILE A 218 -10.93 -9.73 -16.53
N ARG A 219 -10.00 -10.69 -16.52
CA ARG A 219 -10.06 -11.85 -17.42
C ARG A 219 -11.28 -12.72 -17.14
N ALA A 220 -11.57 -12.98 -15.87
CA ALA A 220 -12.73 -13.76 -15.47
C ALA A 220 -14.05 -13.07 -15.87
N ALA A 221 -14.15 -11.75 -15.70
CA ALA A 221 -15.29 -10.96 -16.12
C ALA A 221 -15.52 -10.98 -17.63
N TRP A 222 -14.44 -10.87 -18.41
CA TRP A 222 -14.52 -10.97 -19.86
C TRP A 222 -15.00 -12.36 -20.32
N LEU A 223 -14.51 -13.43 -19.71
CA LEU A 223 -14.97 -14.79 -19.98
C LEU A 223 -16.44 -14.99 -19.60
N ALA A 224 -16.85 -14.54 -18.41
CA ALA A 224 -18.23 -14.61 -17.95
C ALA A 224 -19.18 -13.89 -18.91
N LYS A 225 -18.83 -12.67 -19.34
CA LYS A 225 -19.63 -11.90 -20.31
C LYS A 225 -19.82 -12.66 -21.63
N LYS A 226 -18.77 -13.33 -22.12
CA LYS A 226 -18.85 -14.16 -23.33
C LYS A 226 -19.76 -15.37 -23.17
N SER A 227 -19.85 -15.94 -21.98
CA SER A 227 -20.75 -17.05 -21.67
C SER A 227 -22.14 -16.60 -21.21
N GLY A 228 -22.50 -15.32 -21.34
CA GLY A 228 -23.79 -14.78 -20.89
C GLY A 228 -23.96 -14.74 -19.36
N GLN A 229 -22.86 -14.88 -18.61
CA GLN A 229 -22.84 -14.85 -17.14
C GLN A 229 -22.30 -13.52 -16.62
N SER A 230 -22.62 -13.19 -15.37
CA SER A 230 -22.02 -12.06 -14.66
C SER A 230 -20.89 -12.55 -13.75
N TYR A 231 -19.82 -11.74 -13.65
CA TYR A 231 -18.71 -12.03 -12.74
C TYR A 231 -18.86 -11.21 -11.46
N ARG A 232 -18.75 -11.89 -10.32
CA ARG A 232 -18.64 -11.27 -9.01
C ARG A 232 -17.38 -11.80 -8.34
N HIS A 233 -16.55 -10.90 -7.84
CA HIS A 233 -15.34 -11.28 -7.14
C HIS A 233 -15.67 -12.10 -5.87
N PRO A 234 -15.16 -13.34 -5.71
CA PRO A 234 -15.59 -14.25 -4.66
C PRO A 234 -15.38 -13.74 -3.23
N PHE A 235 -14.29 -12.98 -3.00
CA PHE A 235 -13.95 -12.46 -1.67
C PHE A 235 -14.63 -11.13 -1.33
N ASN A 236 -15.44 -10.57 -2.25
CA ASN A 236 -16.18 -9.35 -1.98
C ASN A 236 -17.47 -9.66 -1.19
N VAL A 237 -17.39 -9.49 0.13
CA VAL A 237 -18.46 -9.78 1.09
C VAL A 237 -19.20 -8.52 1.59
N GLY A 238 -18.99 -7.39 0.91
CA GLY A 238 -19.58 -6.09 1.24
C GLY A 238 -18.57 -5.10 1.82
N VAL A 239 -18.70 -3.81 1.50
CA VAL A 239 -17.67 -2.78 1.74
C VAL A 239 -17.21 -2.71 3.20
N TYR A 240 -18.14 -2.64 4.15
CA TYR A 240 -17.79 -2.57 5.57
C TYR A 240 -17.05 -3.83 6.06
N LYS A 241 -17.53 -5.02 5.68
CA LYS A 241 -16.88 -6.30 6.00
C LYS A 241 -15.49 -6.38 5.35
N ASN A 242 -15.36 -5.97 4.10
CA ASN A 242 -14.08 -5.94 3.38
C ASN A 242 -13.04 -5.05 4.08
N ILE A 243 -13.44 -3.85 4.49
CA ILE A 243 -12.56 -2.91 5.20
C ILE A 243 -12.16 -3.49 6.57
N THR A 244 -13.12 -3.99 7.35
CA THR A 244 -12.85 -4.52 8.71
C THR A 244 -12.01 -5.80 8.70
N LEU A 245 -12.10 -6.63 7.66
CA LEU A 245 -11.22 -7.80 7.48
C LEU A 245 -9.74 -7.40 7.37
N VAL A 246 -9.44 -6.21 6.85
CA VAL A 246 -8.07 -5.72 6.68
C VAL A 246 -7.65 -4.78 7.82
N LEU A 247 -8.45 -3.74 8.10
CA LEU A 247 -8.11 -2.71 9.08
C LEU A 247 -8.41 -3.10 10.53
N GLY A 248 -9.28 -4.10 10.72
CA GLY A 248 -9.71 -4.62 12.00
C GLY A 248 -11.08 -4.13 12.43
N PRO A 249 -11.69 -4.78 13.43
CA PRO A 249 -13.03 -4.45 13.93
C PRO A 249 -13.08 -3.13 14.69
N ASN A 250 -11.95 -2.70 15.28
CA ASN A 250 -11.88 -1.45 16.03
C ASN A 250 -11.41 -0.29 15.13
N MET A 251 -12.33 0.62 14.81
CA MET A 251 -12.09 1.80 13.97
C MET A 251 -11.02 2.74 14.53
N LEU A 252 -10.89 2.85 15.86
CA LEU A 252 -9.88 3.70 16.50
C LEU A 252 -8.45 3.24 16.19
N LYS A 253 -8.28 1.97 15.83
CA LYS A 253 -6.97 1.38 15.48
C LYS A 253 -6.72 1.31 13.97
N TRP A 254 -7.61 1.85 13.13
CA TRP A 254 -7.46 1.77 11.68
C TRP A 254 -6.20 2.48 11.20
N LEU A 255 -5.92 3.65 11.78
CA LEU A 255 -4.76 4.47 11.46
C LEU A 255 -3.44 3.92 12.06
N CYS A 256 -3.50 2.94 12.96
CA CYS A 256 -2.30 2.35 13.55
C CYS A 256 -1.74 1.21 12.66
N PRO A 257 -0.55 1.36 12.04
CA PRO A 257 -0.04 0.42 11.04
C PRO A 257 0.30 -0.98 11.61
N SER A 258 0.60 -1.09 12.91
CA SER A 258 1.01 -2.34 13.55
C SER A 258 -0.17 -3.15 14.13
N SER A 259 -1.39 -2.61 14.12
CA SER A 259 -2.55 -3.28 14.70
C SER A 259 -3.09 -4.34 13.74
N VAL A 260 -2.48 -5.53 13.77
CA VAL A 260 -2.82 -6.70 12.92
C VAL A 260 -3.26 -7.94 13.70
N GLY A 261 -3.45 -7.85 15.03
CA GLY A 261 -3.81 -8.98 15.88
C GLY A 261 -5.18 -9.60 15.61
N HIS A 262 -6.02 -8.96 14.79
CA HIS A 262 -7.32 -9.50 14.35
C HIS A 262 -7.21 -10.42 13.12
N LEU A 263 -6.06 -10.42 12.43
CA LEU A 263 -5.86 -11.25 11.25
C LEU A 263 -5.72 -12.72 11.65
N LYS A 264 -6.36 -13.61 10.88
CA LYS A 264 -6.23 -15.06 10.99
C LYS A 264 -4.96 -15.54 10.26
N ASP A 265 -4.83 -16.85 10.05
CA ASP A 265 -3.69 -17.50 9.39
C ASP A 265 -3.39 -17.04 7.95
N GLY A 266 -4.36 -16.45 7.25
CA GLY A 266 -4.23 -16.03 5.86
C GLY A 266 -4.28 -17.18 4.85
N ILE A 267 -4.74 -18.37 5.26
CA ILE A 267 -4.95 -19.54 4.39
C ILE A 267 -6.43 -19.74 4.05
N SER A 268 -7.34 -19.19 4.87
CA SER A 268 -8.79 -19.19 4.65
C SER A 268 -9.34 -17.76 4.60
N PHE A 269 -10.34 -17.52 3.76
CA PHE A 269 -10.97 -16.21 3.60
C PHE A 269 -12.48 -16.39 3.42
N PRO A 270 -13.30 -15.50 4.00
CA PRO A 270 -14.74 -15.55 3.79
C PRO A 270 -15.06 -15.27 2.33
N VAL A 271 -16.00 -16.02 1.77
CA VAL A 271 -16.49 -15.84 0.40
C VAL A 271 -17.94 -15.38 0.39
N SER A 272 -18.37 -14.77 -0.71
CA SER A 272 -19.72 -14.22 -0.86
C SER A 272 -20.83 -15.27 -0.75
N ARG A 273 -20.52 -16.56 -0.98
CA ARG A 273 -21.45 -17.69 -0.85
C ARG A 273 -21.69 -18.10 0.61
N ASP A 274 -20.83 -17.72 1.55
CA ASP A 274 -21.00 -18.07 2.97
C ASP A 274 -22.08 -17.23 3.67
N ASN A 275 -22.63 -16.20 2.98
CA ASN A 275 -23.66 -15.30 3.52
C ASN A 275 -25.01 -15.45 2.80
N SER A 276 -25.19 -16.49 1.97
CA SER A 276 -26.46 -16.84 1.32
C SER A 276 -27.15 -18.00 2.01
#